data_AF-A0A7J8UIQ0-F1
#
_entry.id   AF-A0A7J8UIQ0-F1
#
_cell.length_a   1.000
_cell.length_b   1.000
_cell.length_c   1.000
_cell.angle_alpha   90.00
_cell.angle_beta   90.00
_cell.angle_gamma   90.00
#
_symmetry.space_group_name_H-M   'P 1'
#
loop_
_entity.id
_entity.type
_entity.pdbx_description
1 polymer ?
#
loop_
_entity_poly.entity_id
_entity_poly.type
_entity_poly.pdbx_seq_one_letter_code
_entity_poly.pdbx_strand_id
1 'polypeptide(L)'
;MNEKGDVVNASYYHIVNSSTNTAVGSEVTHSFSTNVNIITVGTQHALDPLTTIKVRVNNVDNANALIQHKWHSKFLFTITE
;
A
#
# COMPACT_ATOMS: atom_id res chain seq x y z
N MET A 1 -21.88 18.30 5.25
CA MET A 1 -22.34 16.90 5.44
C MET A 1 -21.23 16.24 6.27
N ASN A 2 -21.47 16.03 7.56
CA ASN A 2 -20.44 15.62 8.51
C ASN A 2 -20.34 14.09 8.50
N GLU A 3 -19.25 13.53 7.98
CA GLU A 3 -18.91 12.09 8.08
C GLU A 3 -18.48 11.69 9.50
N LYS A 4 -19.16 12.21 10.53
CA LYS A 4 -18.73 12.08 11.93
C LYS A 4 -18.97 10.65 12.41
N GLY A 5 -17.98 9.79 12.23
CA GLY A 5 -18.01 8.38 12.64
C GLY A 5 -18.65 7.44 11.61
N ASP A 6 -18.83 7.88 10.37
CA ASP A 6 -19.42 7.02 9.32
C ASP A 6 -18.46 5.94 8.83
N VAL A 7 -17.16 6.19 8.90
CA VAL A 7 -16.13 5.29 8.39
C VAL A 7 -15.25 4.80 9.54
N VAL A 8 -15.02 3.49 9.60
CA VAL A 8 -14.02 2.86 10.48
C VAL A 8 -12.95 2.19 9.62
N ASN A 9 -11.70 2.29 10.07
CA ASN A 9 -10.55 1.71 9.41
C ASN A 9 -9.80 0.78 10.37
N ALA A 10 -9.42 -0.40 9.89
CA ALA A 10 -8.54 -1.32 10.58
C ALA A 10 -7.38 -1.67 9.65
N SER A 11 -6.14 -1.53 10.11
CA SER A 11 -4.96 -1.85 9.32
C SER A 11 -4.01 -2.76 10.07
N TYR A 12 -3.28 -3.58 9.32
CA TYR A 12 -2.23 -4.46 9.82
C TYR A 12 -1.03 -4.39 8.88
N TYR A 13 0.15 -4.28 9.46
CA TYR A 13 1.41 -4.20 8.74
C TYR A 13 2.40 -5.19 9.34
N HIS A 14 3.05 -5.96 8.48
CA HIS A 14 3.99 -6.99 8.88
C HIS A 14 5.25 -6.97 8.02
N ILE A 15 6.41 -6.86 8.68
CA ILE A 15 7.71 -6.97 8.03
C ILE A 15 8.07 -8.44 7.94
N VAL A 16 8.06 -8.99 6.73
CA VAL A 16 8.39 -10.39 6.46
C VAL A 16 9.91 -10.59 6.50
N ASN A 17 10.66 -9.65 5.91
CA ASN A 17 12.10 -9.68 5.91
C ASN A 17 12.69 -8.26 5.88
N SER A 18 13.39 -7.89 6.95
CA SER A 18 14.05 -6.60 7.07
C SER A 18 15.23 -6.41 6.12
N SER A 19 15.94 -7.49 5.72
CA SER A 19 17.13 -7.37 4.85
C SER A 19 16.78 -7.03 3.41
N THR A 20 15.63 -7.51 2.93
CA THR A 20 15.09 -7.22 1.58
C THR A 20 13.95 -6.20 1.63
N ASN A 21 13.82 -5.44 2.74
CA ASN A 21 12.76 -4.47 3.00
C ASN A 21 11.36 -4.99 2.60
N THR A 22 11.13 -6.28 2.82
CA THR A 22 9.92 -6.98 2.39
C THR A 22 8.88 -6.86 3.47
N ALA A 23 7.74 -6.27 3.13
CA ALA A 23 6.64 -6.13 4.05
C ALA A 23 5.33 -6.30 3.32
N VAL A 24 4.35 -6.81 4.05
CA VAL A 24 2.98 -6.98 3.59
C VAL A 24 2.07 -6.20 4.51
N GLY A 25 0.97 -5.69 3.97
CA GLY A 25 0.00 -4.95 4.73
C GLY A 25 -1.40 -5.19 4.19
N SER A 26 -2.37 -5.02 5.08
CA SER A 26 -3.78 -5.06 4.73
C SER A 26 -4.53 -3.99 5.50
N GLU A 27 -5.54 -3.43 4.86
CA GLU A 27 -6.38 -2.37 5.41
C GLU A 27 -7.83 -2.68 5.07
N VAL A 28 -8.73 -2.57 6.04
CA VAL A 28 -10.17 -2.74 5.88
C VAL A 28 -10.83 -1.43 6.28
N THR A 29 -11.57 -0.85 5.35
CA THR A 29 -12.38 0.34 5.57
C THR A 29 -13.85 -0.04 5.48
N HIS A 30 -14.63 0.23 6.52
CA HIS A 30 -16.06 -0.01 6.54
C HIS A 30 -16.80 1.33 6.63
N SER A 31 -17.79 1.55 5.75
CA SER A 31 -18.72 2.68 5.84
C SER A 31 -20.06 2.18 6.39
N PHE A 32 -20.47 2.73 7.53
CA PHE A 32 -21.71 2.37 8.19
C PHE A 32 -22.95 2.84 7.42
N SER A 33 -22.90 4.02 6.79
CA SER A 33 -24.01 4.58 6.00
C SER A 33 -24.32 3.76 4.74
N THR A 34 -23.29 3.30 4.05
CA THR A 34 -23.43 2.51 2.81
C THR A 34 -23.41 1.01 3.04
N ASN A 35 -23.01 0.56 4.23
CA ASN A 35 -22.75 -0.83 4.59
C ASN A 35 -21.70 -1.52 3.68
N VAL A 36 -20.80 -0.74 3.08
CA VAL A 36 -19.77 -1.25 2.16
C VAL A 36 -18.45 -1.44 2.89
N ASN A 37 -17.76 -2.54 2.56
CA ASN A 37 -16.39 -2.84 2.99
C ASN A 37 -15.42 -2.69 1.82
N ILE A 38 -14.40 -1.87 2.00
CA ILE A 38 -13.25 -1.78 1.11
C ILE A 38 -12.07 -2.48 1.78
N ILE A 39 -11.61 -3.57 1.18
CA ILE A 39 -10.44 -4.31 1.62
C ILE A 39 -9.30 -3.98 0.66
N THR A 40 -8.21 -3.50 1.23
CA THR A 40 -6.95 -3.26 0.54
C THR A 40 -5.92 -4.27 1.03
N VAL A 41 -5.14 -4.82 0.10
CA VAL A 41 -3.92 -5.57 0.41
C VAL A 41 -2.76 -4.95 -0.36
N GLY A 42 -1.59 -4.88 0.26
CA GLY A 42 -0.40 -4.37 -0.37
C GLY A 42 0.85 -5.11 0.07
N THR A 43 1.87 -5.02 -0.76
CA THR A 43 3.20 -5.55 -0.50
C THR A 43 4.25 -4.55 -0.96
N GLN A 44 5.39 -4.57 -0.29
CA GLN A 44 6.61 -3.93 -0.76
C GLN A 44 7.76 -4.91 -0.70
N HIS A 45 8.70 -4.75 -1.63
CA HIS A 45 9.89 -5.58 -1.70
C HIS A 45 11.04 -4.78 -2.32
N ALA A 46 12.25 -4.87 -1.77
CA ALA A 46 13.44 -4.38 -2.44
C ALA A 46 13.94 -5.43 -3.43
N LEU A 47 13.87 -5.13 -4.74
CA LEU A 47 14.44 -5.98 -5.78
C LEU A 47 15.97 -5.99 -5.70
N ASP A 48 16.55 -4.86 -5.32
CA ASP A 48 17.97 -4.65 -5.08
C ASP A 48 18.15 -3.48 -4.08
N PRO A 49 19.37 -3.17 -3.58
CA PRO A 49 19.59 -2.10 -2.60
C PRO A 49 19.14 -0.70 -3.05
N LEU A 50 18.94 -0.48 -4.35
CA LEU A 50 18.56 0.78 -4.98
C LEU A 50 17.13 0.76 -5.51
N THR A 51 16.53 -0.41 -5.76
CA THR A 51 15.21 -0.56 -6.38
C THR A 51 14.21 -1.19 -5.41
N THR A 52 13.11 -0.49 -5.16
CA THR A 52 11.97 -0.98 -4.38
C THR A 52 10.72 -1.01 -5.24
N ILE A 53 9.96 -2.09 -5.12
CA ILE A 53 8.63 -2.21 -5.69
C ILE A 53 7.58 -2.17 -4.59
N LYS A 54 6.44 -1.58 -4.90
CA LYS A 54 5.24 -1.59 -4.05
C LYS A 54 4.04 -1.89 -4.94
N VAL A 55 3.19 -2.78 -4.48
CA VAL A 55 1.95 -3.12 -5.16
C VAL A 55 0.83 -3.04 -4.14
N ARG A 56 -0.31 -2.46 -4.54
CA ARG A 56 -1.51 -2.33 -3.71
C ARG A 56 -2.72 -2.66 -4.57
N VAL A 57 -3.62 -3.48 -4.06
CA VAL A 57 -4.89 -3.81 -4.69
C VAL A 57 -6.03 -3.63 -3.70
N ASN A 58 -7.21 -3.27 -4.18
CA ASN A 58 -8.44 -3.33 -3.38
C ASN A 58 -9.57 -4.07 -4.12
N ASN A 59 -10.66 -4.34 -3.40
CA ASN A 59 -11.85 -5.03 -3.93
C ASN A 59 -12.82 -4.13 -4.72
N VAL A 60 -12.39 -2.91 -5.08
CA VAL A 60 -13.16 -1.92 -5.87
C VAL A 60 -12.44 -1.65 -7.20
N ASP A 61 -11.84 -2.70 -7.76
CA ASP A 61 -11.10 -2.72 -9.03
C ASP A 61 -9.95 -1.71 -9.13
N ASN A 62 -9.40 -1.26 -7.99
CA ASN A 62 -8.25 -0.38 -7.96
C ASN A 62 -6.98 -1.17 -7.64
N ALA A 63 -6.11 -1.29 -8.64
CA ALA A 63 -4.76 -1.81 -8.53
C ALA A 63 -3.77 -0.69 -8.83
N ASN A 64 -2.77 -0.53 -7.96
CA ASN A 64 -1.67 0.42 -8.17
C ASN A 64 -0.36 -0.32 -8.05
N ALA A 65 0.58 0.06 -8.89
CA ALA A 65 1.96 -0.40 -8.81
C ALA A 65 2.90 0.81 -8.74
N LEU A 66 3.98 0.66 -8.00
CA LEU A 66 5.01 1.67 -7.87
C LEU A 66 6.39 1.02 -7.87
N ILE A 67 7.26 1.52 -8.74
CA ILE A 67 8.67 1.16 -8.80
C ILE A 67 9.46 2.42 -8.45
N GLN A 68 10.32 2.31 -7.45
CA GLN A 68 11.21 3.38 -7.01
C GLN A 68 12.65 2.92 -7.19
N HIS A 69 13.41 3.61 -8.03
CA HIS A 69 14.82 3.32 -8.31
C HIS A 69 15.71 4.50 -7.92
N LYS A 70 16.69 4.27 -7.04
CA LYS A 70 17.72 5.24 -6.65
C LYS A 70 18.89 5.17 -7.62
N TRP A 71 18.97 6.13 -8.53
CA TRP A 71 20.08 6.22 -9.48
C TRP A 71 21.37 6.75 -8.84
N HIS A 72 21.23 7.67 -7.89
CA HIS A 72 22.33 8.22 -7.10
C HIS A 72 21.80 8.63 -5.73
N SER A 73 22.68 8.93 -4.76
CA SER A 73 22.28 9.36 -3.40
C SER A 73 21.24 10.50 -3.37
N LYS A 74 21.16 11.31 -4.44
CA LYS A 74 20.27 12.48 -4.57
C LYS A 74 19.16 12.32 -5.60
N PHE A 75 19.17 11.26 -6.40
CA PHE A 75 18.23 11.10 -7.53
C PHE A 75 17.39 9.82 -7.35
N LEU A 76 16.08 10.00 -7.35
CA LEU A 76 15.09 8.94 -7.24
C LEU A 76 14.16 9.00 -8.47
N PHE A 77 14.10 7.92 -9.22
CA PHE A 77 13.12 7.72 -10.27
C PHE A 77 11.94 6.95 -9.69
N THR A 78 10.73 7.42 -9.96
CA THR A 78 9.48 6.75 -9.57
C THR A 78 8.63 6.53 -10.81
N ILE A 79 8.20 5.29 -11.00
CA ILE A 79 7.24 4.89 -12.05
C ILE A 79 6.01 4.36 -11.32
N THR A 80 4.83 4.84 -11.70
CA THR A 80 3.55 4.42 -11.12
C THR A 80 2.55 4.08 -12.21
N GLU A 81 1.71 3.10 -11.93
CA GLU A 81 0.47 2.79 -12.65
C GLU A 81 -0.71 2.95 -11.69
#